data_AF-A0ABD3AW82-F1
#
_entry.id   AF-A0ABD3AW82-F1
#
_cell.length_a   1.000
_cell.length_b   1.000
_cell.length_c   1.000
_cell.angle_alpha   90.00
_cell.angle_beta   90.00
_cell.angle_gamma   90.00
#
_symmetry.space_group_name_H-M   'P 1'
#
loop_
_entity.id
_entity.type
_entity.pdbx_description
1 polymer ?
#
loop_
_entity_poly.entity_id
_entity_poly.type
_entity_poly.pdbx_seq_one_letter_code
_entity_poly.pdbx_strand_id
1 'polypeptide(L)'
;MENRILYHLAWGPDTQVKSWLAYFVNGYNFHTCAHGSCKGTMNSGVCVESVSNGFYGLIENIIEVEYLRPIMRVVLFKYLWYDPVKWMNVHRKYNLVEINHKRKSYDLFILAQQAV
;
A
#
# COMPACT_ATOMS: atom_id res chain seq x y z
N MET A 1 11.73 21.02 -26.05
CA MET A 1 10.58 20.09 -26.00
C MET A 1 10.10 20.03 -24.56
N GLU A 2 8.97 20.66 -24.24
CA GLU A 2 8.36 20.55 -22.91
C GLU A 2 7.78 19.15 -22.71
N ASN A 3 8.09 18.54 -21.56
CA ASN A 3 7.57 17.23 -21.22
C ASN A 3 6.11 17.38 -20.75
N ARG A 4 5.17 17.21 -21.70
CA ARG A 4 3.71 17.29 -21.45
C ARG A 4 3.27 16.44 -20.26
N ILE A 5 3.94 15.31 -19.98
CA ILE A 5 3.61 14.43 -18.85
C ILE A 5 3.85 15.16 -17.51
N LEU A 6 4.95 15.91 -17.37
CA LEU A 6 5.24 16.66 -16.14
C LEU A 6 4.21 17.76 -15.87
N TYR A 7 3.77 18.47 -16.91
CA TYR A 7 2.73 19.50 -16.79
C TYR A 7 1.42 18.90 -16.25
N HIS A 8 1.06 17.72 -16.73
CA HIS A 8 -0.15 17.06 -16.30
C HIS A 8 -0.07 16.43 -14.91
N LEU A 9 1.10 15.88 -14.54
CA LEU A 9 1.36 15.45 -13.17
C LEU A 9 1.27 16.63 -12.19
N ALA A 10 1.72 17.82 -12.59
CA ALA A 10 1.63 19.04 -11.78
C ALA A 10 0.19 19.55 -11.59
N TRP A 11 -0.71 19.30 -12.54
CA TRP A 11 -2.14 19.62 -12.38
C TRP A 11 -2.79 18.70 -11.33
N GLY A 12 -2.27 17.47 -11.20
CA GLY A 12 -2.80 16.49 -10.27
C GLY A 12 -3.86 15.58 -10.88
N PRO A 13 -4.32 14.59 -10.10
CA PRO A 13 -5.33 13.63 -10.54
C PRO A 13 -6.73 14.24 -10.52
N ASP A 14 -7.68 13.54 -11.13
CA ASP A 14 -9.10 13.76 -10.92
C ASP A 14 -9.44 13.70 -9.43
N THR A 15 -10.36 14.57 -9.01
CA THR A 15 -10.92 14.61 -7.65
C THR A 15 -11.71 13.35 -7.29
N GLN A 16 -12.22 12.63 -8.29
CA GLN A 16 -12.90 11.36 -8.11
C GLN A 16 -11.91 10.21 -8.18
N VAL A 17 -11.99 9.33 -7.19
CA VAL A 17 -11.16 8.13 -7.10
C VAL A 17 -12.05 6.89 -7.12
N LYS A 18 -11.58 5.82 -7.73
CA LYS A 18 -12.22 4.51 -7.60
C LYS A 18 -11.60 3.77 -6.43
N SER A 19 -12.40 3.02 -5.68
CA SER A 19 -11.90 2.15 -4.61
C SER A 19 -12.12 0.69 -4.96
N TRP A 20 -11.18 -0.16 -4.56
CA TRP A 20 -11.18 -1.59 -4.86
C TRP A 20 -11.11 -2.41 -3.57
N LEU A 21 -11.84 -3.53 -3.53
CA LEU A 21 -11.77 -4.46 -2.40
C LEU A 21 -10.52 -5.36 -2.44
N ALA A 22 -10.01 -5.60 -3.65
CA ALA A 22 -8.82 -6.39 -3.91
C ALA A 22 -8.11 -5.91 -5.18
N TYR A 23 -6.80 -6.12 -5.27
CA TYR A 23 -5.99 -5.74 -6.42
C TYR A 23 -4.85 -6.73 -6.66
N PHE A 24 -4.67 -7.15 -7.91
CA PHE A 24 -3.62 -8.09 -8.31
C PHE A 24 -2.40 -7.34 -8.83
N VAL A 25 -1.25 -7.49 -8.16
CA VAL A 25 0.03 -6.86 -8.52
C VAL A 25 1.18 -7.72 -8.02
N ASN A 26 2.32 -7.72 -8.73
CA ASN A 26 3.52 -8.46 -8.36
C ASN A 26 3.31 -9.98 -8.10
N GLY A 27 2.28 -10.58 -8.70
CA GLY A 27 1.94 -12.00 -8.51
C GLY A 27 1.04 -12.29 -7.30
N TYR A 28 0.67 -11.26 -6.54
CA TYR A 28 -0.16 -11.38 -5.35
C TYR A 28 -1.51 -10.69 -5.55
N ASN A 29 -2.56 -11.28 -4.98
CA ASN A 29 -3.88 -10.67 -4.91
C ASN A 29 -4.07 -10.04 -3.53
N PHE A 30 -3.83 -8.74 -3.41
CA PHE A 30 -3.91 -8.00 -2.16
C PHE A 30 -5.35 -7.60 -1.86
N HIS A 31 -5.80 -7.77 -0.62
CA HIS A 31 -7.17 -7.44 -0.21
C HIS A 31 -7.16 -6.35 0.86
N THR A 32 -8.19 -5.50 0.88
CA THR A 32 -8.44 -4.65 2.04
C THR A 32 -8.75 -5.51 3.27
N CYS A 33 -8.43 -5.02 4.48
CA CYS A 33 -8.73 -5.76 5.70
C CYS A 33 -10.22 -6.11 5.84
N ALA A 34 -11.11 -5.18 5.46
CA ALA A 34 -12.55 -5.40 5.53
C ALA A 34 -13.04 -6.48 4.56
N HIS A 35 -12.40 -6.61 3.39
CA HIS A 35 -12.74 -7.68 2.44
C HIS A 35 -12.12 -9.03 2.82
N GLY A 36 -10.88 -8.99 3.34
CA GLY A 36 -10.13 -10.18 3.73
C GLY A 36 -10.64 -10.85 5.01
N SER A 37 -11.29 -10.11 5.91
CA SER A 37 -11.77 -10.65 7.19
C SER A 37 -12.79 -11.78 7.05
N CYS A 38 -13.46 -11.86 5.90
CA CYS A 38 -14.46 -12.89 5.60
C CYS A 38 -13.88 -14.08 4.81
N LYS A 39 -12.56 -14.13 4.57
CA LYS A 39 -11.90 -15.13 3.72
C LYS A 39 -10.95 -16.03 4.51
N GLY A 40 -10.74 -17.25 4.00
CA GLY A 40 -9.83 -18.22 4.61
C GLY A 40 -8.34 -17.82 4.54
N THR A 41 -7.97 -16.94 3.61
CA THR A 41 -6.64 -16.33 3.53
C THR A 41 -6.78 -14.81 3.43
N MET A 42 -6.07 -14.10 4.31
CA MET A 42 -6.10 -12.64 4.39
C MET A 42 -4.76 -12.08 3.88
N ASN A 43 -4.71 -11.77 2.59
CA ASN A 43 -3.54 -11.16 1.96
C ASN A 43 -3.61 -9.62 2.02
N SER A 44 -3.72 -9.09 3.25
CA SER A 44 -3.85 -7.65 3.52
C SER A 44 -2.59 -7.05 4.12
N GLY A 45 -1.60 -7.87 4.48
CA GLY A 45 -0.30 -7.40 4.93
C GLY A 45 0.57 -6.97 3.76
N VAL A 46 1.35 -5.91 3.95
CA VAL A 46 2.37 -5.47 2.98
C VAL A 46 3.66 -5.16 3.72
N CYS A 47 4.77 -5.54 3.10
CA CYS A 47 6.11 -5.14 3.49
C CYS A 47 6.64 -4.10 2.50
N VAL A 48 7.23 -3.02 3.01
CA VAL A 48 8.05 -2.11 2.21
C VAL A 48 9.48 -2.21 2.71
N GLU A 49 10.38 -2.60 1.83
CA GLU A 49 11.80 -2.69 2.15
C GLU A 49 12.39 -1.32 2.52
N SER A 50 13.22 -1.30 3.56
CA SER A 50 14.02 -0.13 3.92
C SER A 50 15.44 -0.55 4.29
N VAL A 51 16.36 0.42 4.29
CA VAL A 51 17.80 0.20 4.53
C VAL A 51 18.10 -0.44 5.90
N SER A 52 17.20 -0.28 6.89
CA SER A 52 17.42 -0.79 8.25
C SER A 52 16.48 -1.94 8.58
N ASN A 53 15.19 -1.65 8.70
CA ASN A 53 14.12 -2.61 8.93
C ASN A 53 13.01 -2.34 7.92
N GLY A 54 12.43 -3.40 7.34
CA GLY A 54 11.22 -3.27 6.53
C GLY A 54 10.09 -2.65 7.35
N PHE A 55 9.27 -1.84 6.70
CA PHE A 55 8.03 -1.34 7.29
C PHE A 55 6.93 -2.34 6.98
N TYR A 56 6.08 -2.61 7.97
CA TYR A 56 4.95 -3.52 7.81
C TYR A 56 3.66 -2.78 8.10
N GLY A 57 2.66 -3.02 7.26
CA GLY A 57 1.36 -2.39 7.37
C GLY A 57 0.23 -3.30 6.93
N LEU A 58 -0.99 -2.85 7.20
CA LEU A 58 -2.21 -3.48 6.72
C LEU A 58 -2.93 -2.57 5.72
N ILE A 59 -3.40 -3.14 4.62
CA ILE A 59 -4.17 -2.42 3.59
C ILE A 59 -5.54 -2.08 4.16
N GLU A 60 -5.77 -0.79 4.39
CA GLU A 60 -7.08 -0.27 4.77
C GLU A 60 -7.95 -0.05 3.53
N ASN A 61 -7.38 0.57 2.49
CA ASN A 61 -8.10 0.88 1.26
C ASN A 61 -7.18 0.75 0.03
N ILE A 62 -7.75 0.47 -1.12
CA ILE A 62 -7.07 0.47 -2.41
C ILE A 62 -7.78 1.47 -3.29
N ILE A 63 -7.06 2.49 -3.75
CA ILE A 63 -7.62 3.57 -4.57
C ILE A 63 -6.92 3.64 -5.93
N GLU A 64 -7.69 3.85 -6.98
CA GLU A 64 -7.20 4.16 -8.32
C GLU A 64 -7.48 5.63 -8.60
N VAL A 65 -6.41 6.38 -8.84
CA VAL A 65 -6.45 7.79 -9.24
C VAL A 65 -6.20 7.89 -10.73
N GLU A 66 -6.97 8.75 -11.41
CA GLU A 66 -6.87 8.96 -12.85
C GLU A 66 -6.37 10.38 -13.13
N TYR A 67 -5.33 10.52 -13.96
CA TYR A 67 -4.89 11.80 -14.53
C TYR A 67 -5.46 11.87 -15.94
N LEU A 68 -6.24 12.90 -16.28
CA LEU A 68 -7.07 12.89 -17.49
C LEU A 68 -6.33 13.24 -18.80
N ARG A 69 -5.09 13.71 -18.74
CA ARG A 69 -4.34 14.20 -19.92
C ARG A 69 -2.87 13.88 -19.72
N PRO A 70 -2.21 13.03 -20.53
CA PRO A 70 -2.85 11.86 -21.11
C PRO A 70 -3.55 11.03 -20.01
N ILE A 71 -4.53 10.21 -20.39
CA ILE A 71 -5.20 9.32 -19.43
C ILE A 71 -4.17 8.37 -18.82
N MET A 72 -3.86 8.55 -17.54
CA MET A 72 -2.96 7.71 -16.77
C MET A 72 -3.64 7.29 -15.48
N ARG A 73 -3.53 6.00 -15.12
CA ARG A 73 -4.10 5.46 -13.89
C ARG A 73 -2.99 5.00 -12.97
N VAL A 74 -3.07 5.40 -11.71
CA VAL A 74 -2.15 5.00 -10.67
C VAL A 74 -2.95 4.37 -9.54
N VAL A 75 -2.51 3.21 -9.07
CA VAL A 75 -3.15 2.53 -7.95
C VAL A 75 -2.30 2.75 -6.71
N LEU A 76 -2.93 3.29 -5.68
CA LEU A 76 -2.34 3.55 -4.38
C LEU A 76 -2.99 2.61 -3.36
N PHE A 77 -2.16 1.98 -2.54
CA PHE A 77 -2.64 1.26 -1.38
C PHE A 77 -2.52 2.21 -0.18
N LYS A 78 -3.61 2.39 0.55
CA LYS A 78 -3.66 3.12 1.83
C LYS A 78 -3.41 2.13 2.96
N TYR A 79 -2.47 2.46 3.85
CA TYR A 79 -2.08 1.56 4.94
C TYR A 79 -2.21 2.17 6.31
N LEU A 80 -2.42 1.26 7.26
CA LEU A 80 -2.13 1.47 8.67
C LEU A 80 -0.79 0.80 8.99
N TRP A 81 0.20 1.61 9.36
CA TRP A 81 1.56 1.12 9.65
C TRP A 81 1.73 0.70 11.10
N TYR A 82 2.67 -0.21 11.33
CA TYR A 82 3.18 -0.52 12.65
C TYR A 82 4.53 0.17 12.86
N ASP A 83 4.74 0.79 14.01
CA ASP A 83 6.03 1.40 14.38
C ASP A 83 7.11 0.29 14.44
N PRO A 84 8.10 0.31 13.53
CA PRO A 84 9.09 -0.75 13.43
C PRO A 84 10.09 -0.75 14.59
N VAL A 85 10.13 0.31 15.40
CA VAL A 85 11.03 0.45 16.55
C VAL A 85 10.35 0.02 17.84
N LYS A 86 9.06 0.33 18.00
CA LYS A 86 8.34 0.11 19.27
C LYS A 86 7.48 -1.15 19.30
N TRP A 87 6.93 -1.58 18.16
CA TRP A 87 5.81 -2.53 18.15
C TRP A 87 6.04 -3.73 17.25
N MET A 88 7.30 -3.94 16.86
CA MET A 88 7.72 -5.00 15.96
C MET A 88 8.94 -5.74 16.53
N ASN A 89 8.88 -7.08 16.52
CA ASN A 89 10.01 -7.94 16.85
C ASN A 89 10.44 -8.73 15.61
N VAL A 90 11.71 -8.63 15.23
CA VAL A 90 12.26 -9.34 14.07
C VAL A 90 13.16 -10.49 14.55
N HIS A 91 12.69 -11.72 14.37
CA HIS A 91 13.47 -12.92 14.62
C HIS A 91 14.39 -13.21 13.42
N ARG A 92 15.56 -12.55 13.39
CA ARG A 92 16.54 -12.62 12.28
C ARG A 92 16.95 -14.04 11.86
N LYS A 93 16.94 -15.01 12.78
CA LYS A 93 17.29 -16.40 12.47
C LYS A 93 16.26 -17.08 11.56
N TYR A 94 15.00 -16.65 11.60
CA TYR A 94 13.87 -17.29 10.93
C TYR A 94 13.13 -16.36 9.95
N ASN A 95 13.60 -15.12 9.79
CA ASN A 95 12.90 -14.07 9.04
C ASN A 95 11.42 -13.91 9.43
N LEU A 96 11.13 -14.13 10.71
CA LEU A 96 9.79 -13.95 11.29
C LEU A 96 9.67 -12.54 11.87
N VAL A 97 8.58 -11.87 11.53
CA VAL A 97 8.25 -10.55 12.06
C VAL A 97 6.96 -10.64 12.85
N GLU A 98 7.05 -10.40 14.15
CA GLU A 98 5.90 -10.30 15.04
C GLU A 98 5.50 -8.85 15.22
N ILE A 99 4.20 -8.58 15.15
CA ILE A 99 3.64 -7.24 15.15
C ILE A 99 2.57 -7.12 16.23
N ASN A 100 2.66 -6.05 17.04
CA ASN A 100 1.60 -5.73 17.98
C ASN A 100 0.44 -5.00 17.29
N HIS A 101 -0.61 -5.76 16.95
CA HIS A 101 -1.78 -5.27 16.23
C HIS A 101 -2.61 -4.18 16.94
N LYS A 102 -2.37 -3.93 18.24
CA LYS A 102 -3.14 -2.93 19.03
C LYS A 102 -2.68 -1.49 18.82
N ARG A 103 -1.55 -1.27 18.15
CA ARG A 103 -0.95 0.06 18.00
C ARG A 103 -0.62 0.32 16.53
N LYS A 104 -1.29 1.29 15.93
CA LYS A 104 -1.15 1.69 14.53
C LYS A 104 -0.66 3.13 14.46
N SER A 105 0.12 3.43 13.43
CA SER A 105 0.67 4.77 13.16
C SER A 105 0.25 5.24 11.77
N TYR A 106 0.39 6.56 11.55
CA TYR A 106 0.05 7.40 10.38
C TYR A 106 -0.59 6.74 9.15
N ASP A 107 -1.61 7.39 8.60
CA ASP A 107 -2.15 7.11 7.27
C ASP A 107 -1.14 7.52 6.19
N LEU A 108 -0.69 6.55 5.40
CA LEU A 108 0.26 6.73 4.31
C LEU A 108 -0.18 5.94 3.09
N PHE A 109 0.26 6.41 1.91
CA PHE A 109 -0.01 5.76 0.62
C PHE A 109 1.31 5.25 0.02
N ILE A 110 1.27 4.08 -0.62
CA ILE A 110 2.35 3.62 -1.49
C ILE A 110 1.78 3.26 -2.86
N LEU A 111 2.63 3.25 -3.89
CA LEU A 111 2.25 2.73 -5.20
C LEU A 111 2.05 1.22 -5.13
N ALA A 112 0.98 0.69 -5.70
CA ALA A 112 0.70 -0.76 -5.71
C ALA A 112 1.92 -1.57 -6.22
N GLN A 113 2.69 -1.03 -7.16
CA GLN A 113 3.89 -1.66 -7.71
C GLN A 113 5.03 -1.84 -6.69
N GLN A 114 5.02 -1.08 -5.59
CA GLN A 114 6.02 -1.16 -4.52
C GLN A 114 5.63 -2.18 -3.42
N ALA A 115 4.43 -2.74 -3.49
CA ALA A 115 3.96 -3.72 -2.51
C ALA A 115 4.56 -5.11 -2.80
N VAL A 116 5.11 -5.73 -1.76
CA VAL A 116 5.61 -7.11 -1.75
C VAL A 116 4.93 -7.90 -0.64
#